data_AF-A0A328N8W0-F1
#
_entry.id   AF-A0A328N8W0-F1
#
_cell.length_a   1.000
_cell.length_b   1.000
_cell.length_c   1.000
_cell.angle_alpha   90.00
_cell.angle_beta   90.00
_cell.angle_gamma   90.00
#
_symmetry.space_group_name_H-M   'P 1'
#
loop_
_entity.id
_entity.type
_entity.pdbx_description
1 polymer ?
#
loop_
_entity_poly.entity_id
_entity_poly.type
_entity_poly.pdbx_seq_one_letter_code
_entity_poly.pdbx_strand_id
1 'polypeptide(L)'
;MGRRRAHRGTGVVTRRVAELLLELAARRWPAEVRDDLRREWAAELHALAESGRWTTMVGFAASLAVSRAGAPIVDRTVMHGRAGRTVAALLLSPIACVGIVALGVLALFSVDSLLVRASWVERAQRPIWAAFTIVLAVVLAVFAARWARHNALGGPLRIALGVVLPVGTAVILFVYVVNFRYVVNAEGLADAVPGLLLWLAGLTLALWAAASLAARGRVRAAWWVGVLGALVAADLAVILVIVDAYPAGFGAGPTIEARERVDPISAPLWLFACWTDWNFGLPRPIEWEIFLITNRVLIEPMLYLACTPYALAYTIRAARFAPTAPVALVQTRSDTGWTYKASGKPHRGTRSANG
;
A
#
# COMPACT_ATOMS: atom_id res chain seq x y z
N MET A 1 -9.84 43.49 -26.26
CA MET A 1 -11.27 43.08 -26.36
C MET A 1 -11.31 41.63 -26.85
N GLY A 2 -12.07 40.73 -26.19
CA GLY A 2 -12.52 39.47 -26.85
C GLY A 2 -11.98 38.10 -26.40
N ARG A 3 -11.76 37.81 -25.11
CA ARG A 3 -11.61 36.41 -24.61
C ARG A 3 -12.21 36.23 -23.21
N ARG A 4 -13.54 36.32 -23.06
CA ARG A 4 -14.26 36.00 -21.80
C ARG A 4 -15.68 35.42 -22.03
N ARG A 5 -15.88 34.56 -23.03
CA ARG A 5 -17.22 33.95 -23.28
C ARG A 5 -17.27 32.41 -23.28
N ALA A 6 -16.14 31.69 -23.18
CA ALA A 6 -16.16 30.22 -23.23
C ALA A 6 -16.38 29.52 -21.86
N HIS A 7 -16.25 30.19 -20.72
CA HIS A 7 -16.38 29.56 -19.40
C HIS A 7 -17.80 29.56 -18.77
N ARG A 8 -18.81 30.10 -19.45
CA ARG A 8 -20.18 30.15 -18.90
C ARG A 8 -20.93 28.82 -18.97
N GLY A 9 -20.61 27.95 -19.93
CA GLY A 9 -21.36 26.70 -20.14
C GLY A 9 -21.07 25.61 -19.11
N THR A 10 -19.80 25.47 -18.68
CA THR A 10 -19.38 24.43 -17.73
C THR A 10 -19.89 24.68 -16.30
N GLY A 11 -20.09 25.93 -15.92
CA GLY A 11 -20.61 26.30 -14.60
C GLY A 11 -22.08 25.91 -14.37
N VAL A 12 -22.91 25.91 -15.43
CA VAL A 12 -24.34 25.58 -15.31
C VAL A 12 -24.55 24.08 -15.13
N VAL A 13 -23.80 23.25 -15.87
CA VAL A 13 -23.90 21.79 -15.78
C VAL A 13 -23.38 21.29 -14.43
N THR A 14 -22.22 21.79 -13.99
CA THR A 14 -21.64 21.40 -12.69
C THR A 14 -22.51 21.82 -11.51
N ARG A 15 -23.17 22.98 -11.58
CA ARG A 15 -24.13 23.44 -10.57
C ARG A 15 -25.36 22.54 -10.47
N ARG A 16 -25.97 22.17 -11.60
CA ARG A 16 -27.14 21.26 -11.61
C ARG A 16 -26.81 19.88 -11.05
N VAL A 17 -25.62 19.35 -11.35
CA VAL A 17 -25.16 18.08 -10.78
C VAL A 17 -24.99 18.19 -9.26
N ALA A 18 -24.43 19.28 -8.77
CA ALA A 18 -24.26 19.49 -7.33
C ALA A 18 -25.60 19.66 -6.59
N GLU A 19 -26.56 20.37 -7.19
CA GLU A 19 -27.92 20.52 -6.67
C GLU A 19 -28.69 19.18 -6.61
N LEU A 20 -28.57 18.34 -7.65
CA LEU A 20 -29.15 16.98 -7.66
C LEU A 20 -28.56 16.08 -6.56
N LEU A 21 -27.24 16.15 -6.34
CA LEU A 21 -26.57 15.39 -5.28
C LEU A 21 -27.02 15.86 -3.88
N LEU A 22 -27.27 17.16 -3.69
CA LEU A 22 -27.83 17.70 -2.45
C LEU A 22 -29.25 17.23 -2.20
N GLU A 23 -30.11 17.16 -3.22
CA GLU A 23 -31.47 16.64 -3.06
C GLU A 23 -31.47 15.16 -2.67
N LEU A 24 -30.58 14.36 -3.27
CA LEU A 24 -30.40 12.95 -2.90
C LEU A 24 -29.88 12.79 -1.47
N ALA A 25 -28.96 13.66 -1.04
CA ALA A 25 -28.45 13.66 0.33
C ALA A 25 -29.55 14.03 1.34
N ALA A 26 -30.31 15.10 1.09
CA ALA A 26 -31.35 15.60 1.99
C ALA A 26 -32.47 14.59 2.26
N ARG A 27 -32.86 13.79 1.24
CA ARG A 27 -33.89 12.75 1.39
C ARG A 27 -33.56 11.67 2.44
N ARG A 28 -32.29 11.52 2.82
CA ARG A 28 -31.84 10.51 3.79
C ARG A 28 -31.88 10.96 5.24
N TRP A 29 -32.14 12.24 5.50
CA TRP A 29 -32.16 12.80 6.85
C TRP A 29 -33.58 12.90 7.42
N PRO A 30 -33.76 12.78 8.75
CA PRO A 30 -35.04 13.00 9.43
C PRO A 30 -35.63 14.37 9.07
N ALA A 31 -36.96 14.45 8.97
CA ALA A 31 -37.65 15.65 8.48
C ALA A 31 -37.37 16.88 9.35
N GLU A 32 -37.14 16.67 10.65
CA GLU A 32 -36.94 17.72 11.65
C GLU A 32 -35.62 18.48 11.45
N VAL A 33 -34.60 17.85 10.86
CA VAL A 33 -33.25 18.43 10.67
C VAL A 33 -32.94 18.70 9.20
N ARG A 34 -33.73 18.12 8.29
CA ARG A 34 -33.52 18.18 6.84
C ARG A 34 -33.54 19.61 6.30
N ASP A 35 -34.49 20.42 6.74
CA ASP A 35 -34.72 21.74 6.15
C ASP A 35 -33.67 22.77 6.59
N ASP A 36 -33.11 22.60 7.80
CA ASP A 36 -32.05 23.47 8.31
C ASP A 36 -30.71 23.10 7.67
N LEU A 37 -30.39 21.80 7.57
CA LEU A 37 -29.21 21.32 6.85
C LEU A 37 -29.25 21.66 5.36
N ARG A 38 -30.43 21.59 4.72
CA ARG A 38 -30.59 21.94 3.30
C ARG A 38 -30.31 23.44 3.08
N ARG A 39 -30.73 24.30 4.00
CA ARG A 39 -30.45 25.74 3.94
C ARG A 39 -28.95 26.03 4.11
N GLU A 40 -28.30 25.39 5.07
CA GLU A 40 -26.85 25.54 5.29
C GLU A 40 -26.03 25.02 4.10
N TRP A 41 -26.34 23.82 3.60
CA TRP A 41 -25.62 23.27 2.44
C TRP A 41 -25.85 24.06 1.16
N ALA A 42 -27.05 24.61 0.95
CA ALA A 42 -27.31 25.50 -0.17
C ALA A 42 -26.50 26.80 -0.08
N ALA A 43 -26.34 27.35 1.13
CA ALA A 43 -25.51 28.53 1.36
C ALA A 43 -24.01 28.24 1.13
N GLU A 44 -23.48 27.12 1.62
CA GLU A 44 -22.09 26.71 1.37
C GLU A 44 -21.84 26.41 -0.11
N LEU A 45 -22.79 25.77 -0.79
CA LEU A 45 -22.70 25.52 -2.24
C LEU A 45 -22.68 26.85 -3.03
N HIS A 46 -23.48 27.83 -2.60
CA HIS A 46 -23.51 29.15 -3.21
C HIS A 46 -22.17 29.88 -3.03
N ALA A 47 -21.60 29.86 -1.82
CA ALA A 47 -20.28 30.44 -1.55
C ALA A 47 -19.16 29.77 -2.36
N LEU A 48 -19.20 28.44 -2.52
CA LEU A 48 -18.24 27.70 -3.35
C LEU A 48 -18.41 28.02 -4.84
N ALA A 49 -19.64 28.21 -5.32
CA ALA A 49 -19.92 28.62 -6.68
C ALA A 49 -19.42 30.04 -6.98
N GLU A 50 -19.61 30.99 -6.06
CA GLU A 50 -19.10 32.36 -6.18
C GLU A 50 -17.57 32.42 -6.21
N SER A 51 -16.90 31.55 -5.44
CA SER A 51 -15.43 31.46 -5.43
C SER A 51 -14.82 30.86 -6.70
N GLY A 52 -15.63 30.36 -7.65
CA GLY A 52 -15.17 29.75 -8.89
C GLY A 52 -14.52 28.36 -8.75
N ARG A 53 -14.56 27.75 -7.55
CA ARG A 53 -13.91 26.46 -7.24
C ARG A 53 -14.82 25.27 -7.54
N TRP A 54 -15.14 25.08 -8.82
CA TRP A 54 -16.12 24.07 -9.28
C TRP A 54 -15.79 22.63 -8.84
N THR A 55 -14.52 22.23 -8.80
CA THR A 55 -14.10 20.89 -8.34
C THR A 55 -14.39 20.69 -6.85
N THR A 56 -14.21 21.73 -6.04
CA THR A 56 -14.49 21.69 -4.60
C THR A 56 -15.99 21.63 -4.33
N MET A 57 -16.79 22.36 -5.11
CA MET A 57 -18.26 22.33 -5.06
C MET A 57 -18.82 20.94 -5.35
N VAL A 58 -18.37 20.29 -6.44
CA VAL A 58 -18.83 18.94 -6.80
C VAL A 58 -18.34 17.90 -5.79
N GLY A 59 -17.09 18.02 -5.31
CA GLY A 59 -16.55 17.13 -4.28
C GLY A 59 -17.30 17.24 -2.95
N PHE A 60 -17.69 18.45 -2.56
CA PHE A 60 -18.52 18.70 -1.39
C PHE A 60 -19.90 18.03 -1.53
N ALA A 61 -20.61 18.27 -2.63
CA ALA A 61 -21.93 17.67 -2.87
C ALA A 61 -21.89 16.14 -2.95
N ALA A 62 -20.86 15.57 -3.58
CA ALA A 62 -20.64 14.13 -3.63
C ALA A 62 -20.35 13.55 -2.23
N SER A 63 -19.56 14.24 -1.41
CA SER A 63 -19.27 13.80 -0.04
C SER A 63 -20.52 13.76 0.85
N LEU A 64 -21.45 14.70 0.66
CA LEU A 64 -22.75 14.71 1.35
C LEU A 64 -23.65 13.55 0.88
N ALA A 65 -23.69 13.28 -0.42
CA ALA A 65 -24.50 12.20 -0.99
C ALA A 65 -24.07 10.79 -0.53
N VAL A 66 -22.78 10.60 -0.23
CA VAL A 66 -22.22 9.32 0.21
C VAL A 66 -22.29 9.14 1.74
N SER A 67 -22.42 10.23 2.52
CA SER A 67 -22.46 10.14 3.98
C SER A 67 -23.75 9.47 4.50
N ARG A 68 -23.61 8.57 5.49
CA ARG A 68 -24.74 8.01 6.26
C ARG A 68 -25.30 9.05 7.23
N ALA A 69 -26.62 9.12 7.33
CA ALA A 69 -27.32 9.94 8.33
C ALA A 69 -26.98 9.45 9.75
N GLY A 70 -26.56 10.36 10.64
CA GLY A 70 -26.34 10.08 12.07
C GLY A 70 -24.89 9.99 12.54
N ALA A 71 -23.88 10.15 11.67
CA ALA A 71 -22.50 10.21 12.12
C ALA A 71 -22.12 11.67 12.47
N PRO A 72 -21.49 11.96 13.63
CA PRO A 72 -21.21 13.33 14.08
C PRO A 72 -20.32 14.09 13.09
N ILE A 73 -20.69 15.34 12.82
CA ILE A 73 -20.02 16.29 11.91
C ILE A 73 -18.83 16.91 12.65
N VAL A 74 -17.86 16.08 13.04
CA VAL A 74 -16.56 16.57 13.49
C VAL A 74 -15.61 16.51 12.30
N ASP A 75 -15.20 17.70 11.83
CA ASP A 75 -14.05 18.02 10.96
C ASP A 75 -13.60 16.93 9.95
N ARG A 76 -14.54 16.45 9.12
CA ARG A 76 -14.32 15.35 8.17
C ARG A 76 -13.54 15.73 6.93
N THR A 77 -13.49 17.01 6.58
CA THR A 77 -12.77 17.52 5.40
C THR A 77 -11.27 17.29 5.54
N VAL A 78 -10.73 17.46 6.76
CA VAL A 78 -9.33 17.19 7.09
C VAL A 78 -9.03 15.68 7.03
N MET A 79 -9.93 14.83 7.54
CA MET A 79 -9.77 13.37 7.47
C MET A 79 -9.89 12.81 6.05
N HIS A 80 -10.79 13.31 5.21
CA HIS A 80 -10.94 12.84 3.83
C HIS A 80 -9.74 13.22 2.96
N GLY A 81 -9.21 14.44 3.10
CA GLY A 81 -7.99 14.84 2.39
C GLY A 81 -6.77 14.00 2.80
N ARG A 82 -6.69 13.64 4.09
CA ARG A 82 -5.65 12.80 4.66
C ARG A 82 -5.75 11.33 4.18
N ALA A 83 -6.96 10.77 4.17
CA ALA A 83 -7.24 9.44 3.67
C ALA A 83 -7.00 9.35 2.15
N GLY A 84 -7.47 10.32 1.36
CA GLY A 84 -7.27 10.35 -0.09
C GLY A 84 -5.80 10.39 -0.50
N ARG A 85 -4.98 11.22 0.16
CA ARG A 85 -3.52 11.26 -0.08
C ARG A 85 -2.85 9.95 0.31
N THR A 86 -3.32 9.30 1.38
CA THR A 86 -2.81 7.99 1.81
C THR A 86 -3.11 6.90 0.80
N VAL A 87 -4.36 6.84 0.33
CA VAL A 87 -4.80 5.89 -0.71
C VAL A 87 -4.02 6.13 -2.00
N ALA A 88 -3.89 7.39 -2.43
CA ALA A 88 -3.12 7.73 -3.63
C ALA A 88 -1.65 7.28 -3.52
N ALA A 89 -0.98 7.54 -2.39
CA ALA A 89 0.39 7.08 -2.19
C ALA A 89 0.50 5.54 -2.20
N LEU A 90 -0.42 4.86 -1.52
CA LEU A 90 -0.41 3.40 -1.41
C LEU A 90 -0.73 2.69 -2.73
N LEU A 91 -1.56 3.28 -3.59
CA LEU A 91 -1.90 2.70 -4.89
C LEU A 91 -0.93 3.09 -6.01
N LEU A 92 -0.40 4.32 -5.98
CA LEU A 92 0.54 4.79 -7.01
C LEU A 92 1.95 4.22 -6.83
N SER A 93 2.39 3.94 -5.59
CA SER A 93 3.75 3.44 -5.34
C SER A 93 4.01 2.05 -5.93
N PRO A 94 3.12 1.05 -5.78
CA PRO A 94 3.27 -0.25 -6.46
C PRO A 94 3.32 -0.12 -7.98
N ILE A 95 2.46 0.74 -8.57
CA ILE A 95 2.44 1.00 -10.02
C ILE A 95 3.77 1.64 -10.46
N ALA A 96 4.30 2.58 -9.67
CA ALA A 96 5.60 3.18 -9.92
C ALA A 96 6.73 2.14 -9.86
N CYS A 97 6.69 1.18 -8.93
CA CYS A 97 7.68 0.10 -8.86
C CYS A 97 7.65 -0.79 -10.10
N VAL A 98 6.45 -1.18 -10.54
CA VAL A 98 6.27 -1.89 -11.80
C VAL A 98 6.83 -1.08 -12.97
N GLY A 99 6.54 0.23 -13.01
CA GLY A 99 7.09 1.14 -14.00
C GLY A 99 8.62 1.23 -13.99
N ILE A 100 9.25 1.24 -12.81
CA ILE A 100 10.72 1.23 -12.64
C ILE A 100 11.32 -0.04 -13.26
N VAL A 101 10.75 -1.20 -12.93
CA VAL A 101 11.23 -2.49 -13.45
C VAL A 101 11.02 -2.58 -14.96
N ALA A 102 9.83 -2.23 -15.46
CA ALA A 102 9.53 -2.23 -16.88
C ALA A 102 10.43 -1.26 -17.68
N LEU A 103 10.68 -0.06 -17.14
CA LEU A 103 11.59 0.92 -17.74
C LEU A 103 13.02 0.38 -17.77
N GLY A 104 13.45 -0.31 -16.70
CA GLY A 104 14.74 -0.99 -16.67
C GLY A 104 14.86 -2.05 -17.77
N VAL A 105 13.86 -2.91 -17.94
CA VAL A 105 13.83 -3.90 -19.04
C VAL A 105 13.91 -3.23 -20.41
N LEU A 106 13.14 -2.16 -20.65
CA LEU A 106 13.17 -1.42 -21.91
C LEU A 106 14.52 -0.76 -22.17
N ALA A 107 15.13 -0.18 -21.13
CA ALA A 107 16.46 0.42 -21.22
C ALA A 107 17.50 -0.64 -21.57
N LEU A 108 17.45 -1.80 -20.90
CA LEU A 108 18.33 -2.92 -21.18
C LEU A 108 18.18 -3.45 -22.61
N PHE A 109 16.95 -3.64 -23.08
CA PHE A 109 16.66 -4.07 -24.45
C PHE A 109 17.20 -3.07 -25.49
N SER A 110 17.10 -1.77 -25.19
CA SER A 110 17.63 -0.71 -26.05
C SER A 110 19.17 -0.74 -26.09
N VAL A 111 19.83 -0.96 -24.94
CA VAL A 111 21.28 -1.08 -24.85
C VAL A 111 21.77 -2.30 -25.62
N ASP A 112 21.12 -3.46 -25.44
CA ASP A 112 21.45 -4.71 -26.11
C ASP A 112 21.33 -4.58 -27.64
N SER A 113 20.20 -4.04 -28.13
CA SER A 113 19.98 -3.82 -29.58
C SER A 113 20.96 -2.84 -30.22
N LEU A 114 21.53 -1.90 -29.46
CA LEU A 114 22.54 -0.95 -29.94
C LEU A 114 23.97 -1.48 -29.85
N LEU A 115 24.26 -2.40 -28.92
CA LEU A 115 25.62 -2.83 -28.56
C LEU A 115 25.90 -4.32 -28.85
N VAL A 116 25.15 -4.93 -29.77
CA VAL A 116 25.14 -6.35 -30.23
C VAL A 116 26.53 -7.04 -30.41
N ARG A 117 27.65 -6.31 -30.36
CA ARG A 117 29.00 -6.82 -30.62
C ARG A 117 29.95 -6.86 -29.41
N ALA A 118 29.49 -6.45 -28.22
CA ALA A 118 30.36 -6.30 -27.06
C ALA A 118 30.07 -7.35 -25.97
N SER A 119 30.91 -8.38 -25.86
CA SER A 119 30.80 -9.46 -24.85
C SER A 119 30.89 -8.99 -23.40
N TRP A 120 31.33 -7.75 -23.14
CA TRP A 120 31.35 -7.16 -21.80
C TRP A 120 29.98 -6.57 -21.39
N VAL A 121 29.08 -6.32 -22.34
CA VAL A 121 27.78 -5.69 -22.10
C VAL A 121 26.89 -6.62 -21.27
N GLU A 122 26.83 -7.90 -21.60
CA GLU A 122 26.06 -8.89 -20.85
C GLU A 122 26.46 -8.96 -19.37
N ARG A 123 27.77 -8.83 -19.09
CA ARG A 123 28.33 -8.86 -17.74
C ARG A 123 27.99 -7.59 -16.94
N ALA A 124 28.03 -6.43 -17.59
CA ALA A 124 27.72 -5.14 -16.95
C ALA A 124 26.21 -4.88 -16.81
N GLN A 125 25.38 -5.53 -17.63
CA GLN A 125 23.94 -5.28 -17.73
C GLN A 125 23.20 -5.52 -16.41
N ARG A 126 23.53 -6.60 -15.70
CA ARG A 126 22.88 -7.02 -14.45
C ARG A 126 23.14 -6.05 -13.29
N PRO A 127 24.40 -5.71 -12.95
CA PRO A 127 24.66 -4.75 -11.88
C PRO A 127 24.14 -3.36 -12.23
N ILE A 128 24.19 -2.95 -13.50
CA ILE A 128 23.59 -1.68 -13.95
C ILE A 128 22.08 -1.66 -13.70
N TRP A 129 21.36 -2.72 -14.05
CA TRP A 129 19.92 -2.78 -13.83
C TRP A 129 19.53 -2.85 -12.36
N ALA A 130 20.26 -3.63 -11.55
CA ALA A 130 20.08 -3.68 -10.11
C ALA A 130 20.35 -2.30 -9.48
N ALA A 131 21.45 -1.64 -9.83
CA ALA A 131 21.80 -0.31 -9.35
C ALA A 131 20.73 0.73 -9.73
N PHE A 132 20.30 0.72 -11.00
CA PHE A 132 19.24 1.60 -11.48
C PHE A 132 17.93 1.41 -10.70
N THR A 133 17.53 0.16 -10.47
CA THR A 133 16.33 -0.19 -9.71
C THR A 133 16.45 0.28 -8.26
N ILE A 134 17.59 0.04 -7.60
CA ILE A 134 17.85 0.51 -6.22
C ILE A 134 17.75 2.04 -6.15
N VAL A 135 18.40 2.76 -7.06
CA VAL A 135 18.41 4.23 -7.08
C VAL A 135 16.98 4.77 -7.19
N LEU A 136 16.20 4.29 -8.16
CA LEU A 136 14.82 4.73 -8.33
C LEU A 136 13.91 4.31 -7.17
N ALA A 137 14.11 3.11 -6.62
CA ALA A 137 13.37 2.64 -5.45
C ALA A 137 13.65 3.51 -4.21
N VAL A 138 14.90 3.94 -4.01
CA VAL A 138 15.27 4.88 -2.93
C VAL A 138 14.63 6.25 -3.14
N VAL A 139 14.62 6.78 -4.37
CA VAL A 139 13.92 8.02 -4.70
C VAL A 139 12.43 7.90 -4.37
N LEU A 140 11.78 6.82 -4.80
CA LEU A 140 10.39 6.53 -4.49
C LEU A 140 10.16 6.41 -2.98
N ALA A 141 11.07 5.77 -2.24
CA ALA A 141 11.01 5.64 -0.79
C ALA A 141 11.07 7.00 -0.06
N VAL A 142 11.89 7.94 -0.54
CA VAL A 142 11.94 9.30 -0.01
C VAL A 142 10.59 10.01 -0.18
N PHE A 143 9.96 9.87 -1.36
CA PHE A 143 8.63 10.41 -1.59
C PHE A 143 7.58 9.72 -0.70
N ALA A 144 7.53 8.39 -0.68
CA ALA A 144 6.60 7.62 0.15
C ALA A 144 6.71 7.99 1.65
N ALA A 145 7.94 8.15 2.16
CA ALA A 145 8.19 8.56 3.54
C ALA A 145 7.70 9.99 3.84
N ARG A 146 7.69 10.91 2.88
CA ARG A 146 7.10 12.24 3.07
C ARG A 146 5.58 12.16 3.22
N TRP A 147 4.94 11.28 2.45
CA TRP A 147 3.49 11.13 2.42
C TRP A 147 2.97 10.37 3.65
N ALA A 148 3.74 9.40 4.16
CA ALA A 148 3.41 8.59 5.34
C ALA A 148 3.18 9.39 6.63
N ARG A 149 3.64 10.66 6.72
CA ARG A 149 3.36 11.55 7.87
C ARG A 149 1.86 11.78 8.08
N HIS A 150 1.08 11.67 7.01
CA HIS A 150 -0.35 11.91 7.00
C HIS A 150 -1.15 10.60 7.02
N ASN A 151 -0.57 9.48 7.49
CA ASN A 151 -1.30 8.22 7.51
C ASN A 151 -2.49 8.27 8.49
N ALA A 152 -3.58 7.57 8.14
CA ALA A 152 -4.78 7.39 8.96
C ALA A 152 -4.87 5.99 9.59
N LEU A 153 -4.05 5.03 9.15
CA LEU A 153 -4.05 3.67 9.69
C LEU A 153 -3.37 3.64 11.07
N GLY A 154 -4.11 3.17 12.08
CA GLY A 154 -3.58 2.89 13.41
C GLY A 154 -3.13 1.43 13.56
N GLY A 155 -2.00 1.21 14.22
CA GLY A 155 -1.49 -0.12 14.57
C GLY A 155 -0.52 -0.72 13.53
N PRO A 156 0.54 -1.43 13.97
CA PRO A 156 1.63 -1.88 13.10
C PRO A 156 1.17 -2.89 12.04
N LEU A 157 0.25 -3.79 12.40
CA LEU A 157 -0.27 -4.81 11.47
C LEU A 157 -1.12 -4.20 10.36
N ARG A 158 -2.00 -3.25 10.68
CA ARG A 158 -2.83 -2.56 9.68
C ARG A 158 -1.99 -1.73 8.73
N ILE A 159 -0.92 -1.12 9.23
CA ILE A 159 0.05 -0.39 8.41
C ILE A 159 0.78 -1.35 7.45
N ALA A 160 1.26 -2.49 7.94
CA ALA A 160 1.93 -3.49 7.11
C ALA A 160 1.00 -4.04 6.01
N LEU A 161 -0.20 -4.52 6.38
CA LEU A 161 -1.19 -5.05 5.42
C LEU A 161 -1.66 -3.99 4.43
N GLY A 162 -1.84 -2.75 4.87
CA GLY A 162 -2.23 -1.63 4.00
C GLY A 162 -1.20 -1.31 2.91
N VAL A 163 0.07 -1.68 3.12
CA VAL A 163 1.14 -1.55 2.13
C VAL A 163 1.25 -2.81 1.28
N VAL A 164 1.28 -3.99 1.91
CA VAL A 164 1.53 -5.26 1.20
C VAL A 164 0.38 -5.64 0.26
N LEU A 165 -0.88 -5.36 0.62
CA LEU A 165 -2.01 -5.70 -0.24
C LEU A 165 -1.93 -5.03 -1.63
N PRO A 166 -1.77 -3.69 -1.74
CA PRO A 166 -1.52 -3.03 -3.03
C PRO A 166 -0.27 -3.53 -3.75
N VAL A 167 0.82 -3.84 -3.02
CA VAL A 167 2.05 -4.40 -3.60
C VAL A 167 1.73 -5.72 -4.29
N GLY A 168 1.12 -6.65 -3.56
CA GLY A 168 0.75 -7.98 -4.06
C GLY A 168 -0.18 -7.88 -5.26
N THR A 169 -1.21 -7.02 -5.20
CA THR A 169 -2.12 -6.82 -6.33
C THR A 169 -1.40 -6.31 -7.58
N ALA A 170 -0.51 -5.31 -7.44
CA ALA A 170 0.22 -4.76 -8.58
C ALA A 170 1.23 -5.75 -9.17
N VAL A 171 1.94 -6.50 -8.32
CA VAL A 171 2.89 -7.52 -8.76
C VAL A 171 2.15 -8.67 -9.47
N ILE A 172 1.07 -9.20 -8.89
CA ILE A 172 0.24 -10.25 -9.53
C ILE A 172 -0.28 -9.77 -10.88
N LEU A 173 -0.83 -8.55 -10.94
CA LEU A 173 -1.36 -7.99 -12.19
C LEU A 173 -0.25 -7.83 -13.23
N PHE A 174 0.92 -7.36 -12.83
CA PHE A 174 2.06 -7.20 -13.74
C PHE A 174 2.55 -8.55 -14.26
N VAL A 175 2.78 -9.52 -13.38
CA VAL A 175 3.18 -10.89 -13.77
C VAL A 175 2.13 -11.52 -14.70
N TYR A 176 0.84 -11.33 -14.40
CA TYR A 176 -0.25 -11.78 -15.26
C TYR A 176 -0.20 -11.13 -16.65
N VAL A 177 -0.05 -9.80 -16.74
CA VAL A 177 0.01 -9.07 -18.01
C VAL A 177 1.24 -9.43 -18.83
N VAL A 178 2.41 -9.55 -18.19
CA VAL A 178 3.66 -9.95 -18.85
C VAL A 178 3.55 -11.38 -19.36
N ASN A 179 3.15 -12.34 -18.52
CA ASN A 179 2.99 -13.71 -18.94
C ASN A 179 1.95 -13.83 -20.06
N PHE A 180 0.77 -13.23 -19.93
CA PHE A 180 -0.25 -13.25 -20.97
C PHE A 180 0.24 -12.69 -22.32
N ARG A 181 1.13 -11.70 -22.31
CA ARG A 181 1.63 -11.06 -23.53
C ARG A 181 2.80 -11.81 -24.18
N TYR A 182 3.65 -12.47 -23.40
CA TYR A 182 4.91 -13.04 -23.88
C TYR A 182 4.93 -14.58 -23.87
N VAL A 183 4.11 -15.23 -23.04
CA VAL A 183 4.13 -16.68 -22.81
C VAL A 183 2.70 -17.20 -22.85
N VAL A 184 2.32 -17.90 -23.93
CA VAL A 184 0.95 -18.43 -24.14
C VAL A 184 0.57 -19.54 -23.14
N ASN A 185 1.44 -19.92 -22.21
CA ASN A 185 1.22 -21.03 -21.30
C ASN A 185 0.76 -20.54 -19.92
N ALA A 186 -0.45 -20.97 -19.51
CA ALA A 186 -1.03 -20.71 -18.20
C ALA A 186 -0.19 -21.29 -17.03
N GLU A 187 0.69 -22.26 -17.33
CA GLU A 187 1.58 -22.92 -16.36
C GLU A 187 2.57 -21.93 -15.71
N GLY A 188 3.06 -20.93 -16.46
CA GLY A 188 4.05 -19.98 -15.94
C GLY A 188 3.55 -19.08 -14.81
N LEU A 189 2.23 -18.89 -14.66
CA LEU A 189 1.69 -18.17 -13.51
C LEU A 189 1.70 -19.05 -12.26
N ALA A 190 1.35 -20.33 -12.40
CA ALA A 190 1.24 -21.28 -11.30
C ALA A 190 2.60 -21.48 -10.61
N ASP A 191 3.67 -21.52 -11.40
CA ASP A 191 5.05 -21.69 -10.91
C ASP A 191 5.56 -20.49 -10.08
N ALA A 192 5.05 -19.29 -10.36
CA ALA A 192 5.43 -18.05 -9.67
C ALA A 192 4.67 -17.82 -8.35
N VAL A 193 3.50 -18.44 -8.17
CA VAL A 193 2.62 -18.20 -7.01
C VAL A 193 3.32 -18.54 -5.68
N PRO A 194 3.99 -19.69 -5.50
CA PRO A 194 4.56 -20.08 -4.21
C PRO A 194 5.63 -19.08 -3.73
N GLY A 195 6.55 -18.70 -4.62
CA GLY A 195 7.58 -17.69 -4.35
C GLY A 195 6.99 -16.33 -3.99
N LEU A 196 6.00 -15.88 -4.78
CA LEU A 196 5.34 -14.60 -4.53
C LEU A 196 4.60 -14.59 -3.18
N LEU A 197 3.90 -15.66 -2.82
CA LEU A 197 3.21 -15.79 -1.53
C LEU A 197 4.21 -15.80 -0.37
N LEU A 198 5.32 -16.53 -0.52
CA LEU A 198 6.38 -16.56 0.48
C LEU A 198 6.99 -15.17 0.68
N TRP A 199 7.27 -14.46 -0.42
CA TRP A 199 7.77 -13.08 -0.36
C TRP A 199 6.78 -12.14 0.32
N LEU A 200 5.49 -12.17 -0.05
CA LEU A 200 4.47 -11.29 0.55
C LEU A 200 4.29 -11.58 2.05
N ALA A 201 4.31 -12.86 2.45
CA ALA A 201 4.25 -13.28 3.85
C ALA A 201 5.47 -12.80 4.63
N GLY A 202 6.67 -13.04 4.10
CA GLY A 202 7.93 -12.61 4.71
C GLY A 202 8.05 -11.08 4.80
N LEU A 203 7.68 -10.37 3.74
CA LEU A 203 7.62 -8.90 3.73
C LEU A 203 6.62 -8.38 4.76
N THR A 204 5.43 -8.97 4.86
CA THR A 204 4.44 -8.58 5.88
C THR A 204 5.01 -8.70 7.29
N LEU A 205 5.69 -9.81 7.59
CA LEU A 205 6.31 -10.06 8.88
C LEU A 205 7.44 -9.06 9.16
N ALA A 206 8.31 -8.81 8.19
CA ALA A 206 9.39 -7.83 8.29
C ALA A 206 8.87 -6.40 8.52
N LEU A 207 7.84 -5.99 7.77
CA LEU A 207 7.20 -4.69 7.91
C LEU A 207 6.45 -4.55 9.24
N TRP A 208 5.78 -5.61 9.71
CA TRP A 208 5.12 -5.63 11.02
C TRP A 208 6.14 -5.48 12.15
N ALA A 209 7.25 -6.24 12.11
CA ALA A 209 8.34 -6.15 13.08
C ALA A 209 8.97 -4.75 13.06
N ALA A 210 9.29 -4.21 11.88
CA ALA A 210 9.84 -2.86 11.72
C ALA A 210 8.88 -1.78 12.24
N ALA A 211 7.59 -1.86 11.90
CA ALA A 211 6.57 -0.95 12.40
C ALA A 211 6.42 -1.03 13.93
N SER A 212 6.47 -2.23 14.51
CA SER A 212 6.39 -2.42 15.97
C SER A 212 7.58 -1.80 16.70
N LEU A 213 8.80 -1.95 16.16
CA LEU A 213 10.02 -1.35 16.70
C LEU A 213 10.03 0.17 16.53
N ALA A 214 9.55 0.66 15.38
CA ALA A 214 9.44 2.08 15.09
C ALA A 214 8.41 2.77 16.01
N ALA A 215 7.28 2.12 16.30
CA ALA A 215 6.29 2.60 17.25
C ALA A 215 6.84 2.70 18.69
N ARG A 216 7.81 1.85 19.05
CA ARG A 216 8.54 1.89 20.33
C ARG A 216 9.70 2.90 20.34
N GLY A 217 9.85 3.74 19.32
CA GLY A 217 10.94 4.71 19.20
C GLY A 217 12.30 4.12 18.78
N ARG A 218 12.40 2.81 18.55
CA ARG A 218 13.65 2.13 18.16
C ARG A 218 13.87 2.14 16.65
N VAL A 219 14.01 3.35 16.08
CA VAL A 219 14.06 3.55 14.62
C VAL A 219 15.24 2.86 13.95
N ARG A 220 16.43 2.84 14.57
CA ARG A 220 17.60 2.15 14.01
C ARG A 220 17.39 0.64 13.93
N ALA A 221 16.86 0.04 15.00
CA ALA A 221 16.53 -1.38 15.01
C ALA A 221 15.42 -1.73 14.01
N ALA A 222 14.42 -0.85 13.85
CA ALA A 222 13.38 -1.02 12.86
C ALA A 222 13.92 -1.08 11.42
N TRP A 223 14.89 -0.23 11.08
CA TRP A 223 15.56 -0.28 9.78
C TRP A 223 16.36 -1.55 9.59
N TRP A 224 17.17 -1.95 10.57
CA TRP A 224 17.97 -3.19 10.47
C TRP A 224 17.08 -4.42 10.31
N VAL A 225 16.09 -4.60 11.19
CA VAL A 225 15.17 -5.74 11.13
C VAL A 225 14.35 -5.72 9.84
N GLY A 226 13.90 -4.55 9.42
CA GLY A 226 13.10 -4.41 8.20
C GLY A 226 13.90 -4.71 6.93
N VAL A 227 15.11 -4.16 6.79
CA VAL A 227 15.98 -4.40 5.63
C VAL A 227 16.44 -5.84 5.59
N LEU A 228 16.97 -6.38 6.70
CA LEU A 228 17.42 -7.77 6.76
C LEU A 228 16.26 -8.73 6.53
N GLY A 229 15.12 -8.52 7.19
CA GLY A 229 13.94 -9.36 7.04
C GLY A 229 13.39 -9.37 5.61
N ALA A 230 13.35 -8.21 4.95
CA ALA A 230 12.89 -8.14 3.56
C ALA A 230 13.87 -8.74 2.56
N LEU A 231 15.19 -8.59 2.78
CA LEU A 231 16.21 -9.25 1.97
C LEU A 231 16.14 -10.77 2.11
N VAL A 232 16.03 -11.29 3.35
CA VAL A 232 15.86 -12.73 3.60
C VAL A 232 14.57 -13.25 2.96
N ALA A 233 13.46 -12.51 3.07
CA ALA A 233 12.20 -12.91 2.42
C ALA A 233 12.31 -12.96 0.89
N ALA A 234 12.98 -11.98 0.28
CA ALA A 234 13.24 -11.96 -1.16
C ALA A 234 14.15 -13.12 -1.58
N ASP A 235 15.20 -13.40 -0.82
CA ASP A 235 16.14 -14.49 -1.09
C ASP A 235 15.45 -15.86 -1.00
N LEU A 236 14.70 -16.11 0.07
CA LEU A 236 13.92 -17.34 0.23
C LEU A 236 12.86 -17.52 -0.85
N ALA A 237 12.20 -16.45 -1.28
CA ALA A 237 11.24 -16.50 -2.38
C ALA A 237 11.92 -16.90 -3.70
N VAL A 238 13.09 -16.32 -4.00
CA VAL A 238 13.87 -16.67 -5.19
C VAL A 238 14.35 -18.12 -5.13
N ILE A 239 14.84 -18.57 -3.99
CA ILE A 239 15.23 -19.98 -3.79
C ILE A 239 14.02 -20.89 -4.04
N LEU A 240 12.84 -20.56 -3.52
CA LEU A 240 11.64 -21.38 -3.74
C LEU A 240 11.24 -21.43 -5.21
N VAL A 241 11.22 -20.30 -5.93
CA VAL A 241 10.92 -20.27 -7.37
C VAL A 241 11.91 -21.12 -8.16
N ILE A 242 13.19 -21.05 -7.82
CA ILE A 242 14.23 -21.85 -8.47
C ILE A 242 13.98 -23.34 -8.20
N VAL A 243 13.73 -23.73 -6.95
CA VAL A 243 13.48 -25.13 -6.56
C VAL A 243 12.23 -25.69 -7.24
N ASP A 244 11.15 -24.91 -7.32
CA ASP A 244 9.89 -25.32 -7.96
C ASP A 244 10.01 -25.39 -9.49
N ALA A 245 10.85 -24.56 -10.11
CA ALA A 245 11.07 -24.58 -11.56
C ALA A 245 11.84 -25.81 -12.07
N TYR A 246 12.43 -26.63 -11.18
CA TYR A 246 13.10 -27.87 -11.58
C TYR A 246 12.10 -29.02 -11.74
N PRO A 247 12.24 -29.85 -12.80
CA PRO A 247 11.38 -31.03 -13.06
C PRO A 247 11.55 -32.17 -12.03
N ALA A 248 12.14 -31.90 -10.86
CA ALA A 248 12.22 -32.79 -9.70
C ALA A 248 11.67 -32.13 -8.40
N GLY A 249 11.02 -30.96 -8.50
CA GLY A 249 10.36 -30.28 -7.38
C GLY A 249 9.15 -31.07 -6.84
N PHE A 250 8.55 -30.61 -5.75
CA PHE A 250 7.51 -31.33 -4.98
C PHE A 250 6.29 -31.82 -5.78
N GLY A 251 6.11 -31.38 -7.04
CA GLY A 251 5.04 -31.82 -7.95
C GLY A 251 5.46 -32.78 -9.08
N ALA A 252 6.74 -33.09 -9.25
CA ALA A 252 7.20 -33.91 -10.37
C ALA A 252 7.37 -35.39 -9.98
N GLY A 253 6.65 -36.27 -10.69
CA GLY A 253 6.79 -37.72 -10.56
C GLY A 253 8.20 -38.23 -10.91
N PRO A 254 8.50 -39.52 -10.63
CA PRO A 254 9.85 -40.06 -10.71
C PRO A 254 10.30 -40.16 -12.19
N THR A 255 11.14 -39.23 -12.63
CA THR A 255 11.85 -39.35 -13.92
C THR A 255 13.35 -39.47 -13.69
N ILE A 256 13.90 -40.53 -14.27
CA ILE A 256 15.25 -41.03 -14.06
C ILE A 256 16.16 -40.41 -15.13
N GLU A 257 16.50 -39.13 -15.02
CA GLU A 257 17.66 -38.54 -15.71
C GLU A 257 18.33 -37.49 -14.80
N ALA A 258 18.93 -37.99 -13.71
CA ALA A 258 19.47 -37.21 -12.61
C ALA A 258 20.98 -36.92 -12.73
N ARG A 259 21.49 -36.51 -13.89
CA ARG A 259 22.96 -36.36 -14.10
C ARG A 259 23.52 -34.93 -14.13
N GLU A 260 22.68 -33.90 -14.19
CA GLU A 260 23.13 -32.50 -14.05
C GLU A 260 22.24 -31.79 -13.01
N ARG A 261 22.52 -32.07 -11.73
CA ARG A 261 21.80 -31.47 -10.60
C ARG A 261 22.45 -30.15 -10.23
N VAL A 262 21.76 -29.05 -10.51
CA VAL A 262 22.04 -27.76 -9.87
C VAL A 262 21.78 -27.92 -8.36
N ASP A 263 22.79 -27.64 -7.55
CA ASP A 263 22.68 -27.77 -6.10
C ASP A 263 21.65 -26.73 -5.58
N PRO A 264 20.60 -27.13 -4.84
CA PRO A 264 19.64 -26.18 -4.25
C PRO A 264 20.30 -25.11 -3.35
N ILE A 265 21.55 -25.36 -2.91
CA ILE A 265 22.38 -24.44 -2.14
C ILE A 265 22.97 -23.30 -3.01
N SER A 266 22.75 -23.30 -4.33
CA SER A 266 23.41 -22.38 -5.28
C SER A 266 22.84 -20.95 -5.37
N ALA A 267 21.73 -20.65 -4.71
CA ALA A 267 21.02 -19.38 -4.87
C ALA A 267 20.89 -18.45 -3.63
N PRO A 268 21.54 -18.67 -2.47
CA PRO A 268 21.48 -17.69 -1.41
C PRO A 268 22.27 -16.44 -1.80
N LEU A 269 21.72 -15.27 -1.48
CA LEU A 269 22.29 -13.96 -1.76
C LEU A 269 22.31 -13.59 -3.26
N TRP A 270 21.19 -13.80 -3.96
CA TRP A 270 21.08 -13.47 -5.40
C TRP A 270 21.56 -12.04 -5.73
N LEU A 271 21.28 -11.06 -4.86
CA LEU A 271 21.70 -9.67 -5.06
C LEU A 271 23.23 -9.52 -5.01
N PHE A 272 23.90 -10.26 -4.12
CA PHE A 272 25.35 -10.28 -4.05
C PHE A 272 25.95 -10.95 -5.29
N ALA A 273 25.36 -12.08 -5.72
CA ALA A 273 25.76 -12.76 -6.94
C ALA A 273 25.62 -11.87 -8.18
N CYS A 274 24.54 -11.06 -8.28
CA CYS A 274 24.35 -10.10 -9.37
C CYS A 274 25.45 -9.03 -9.47
N TRP A 275 26.14 -8.71 -8.37
CA TRP A 275 27.13 -7.62 -8.32
C TRP A 275 28.57 -8.09 -8.41
N THR A 276 28.84 -9.31 -7.95
CA THR A 276 30.21 -9.81 -7.80
C THR A 276 30.53 -10.92 -8.78
N ASP A 277 29.55 -11.37 -9.58
CA ASP A 277 29.60 -12.62 -10.35
C ASP A 277 30.06 -13.81 -9.46
N TRP A 278 29.87 -13.70 -8.14
CA TRP A 278 30.40 -14.65 -7.18
C TRP A 278 29.46 -15.83 -7.05
N ASN A 279 29.94 -16.98 -7.52
CA ASN A 279 29.27 -18.27 -7.42
C ASN A 279 29.77 -19.01 -6.18
N PHE A 280 29.27 -18.66 -4.98
CA PHE A 280 29.63 -19.39 -3.77
C PHE A 280 29.01 -20.80 -3.86
N GLY A 281 29.83 -21.84 -3.98
CA GLY A 281 29.41 -23.25 -3.90
C GLY A 281 29.46 -24.07 -5.19
N LEU A 282 29.84 -23.51 -6.34
CA LEU A 282 29.91 -24.27 -7.60
C LEU A 282 31.33 -24.73 -7.95
N PRO A 283 31.61 -26.04 -8.12
CA PRO A 283 32.71 -26.50 -8.94
C PRO A 283 32.36 -26.26 -10.41
N ARG A 284 32.56 -25.02 -10.88
CA ARG A 284 32.24 -24.51 -12.24
C ARG A 284 30.74 -24.47 -12.57
N PRO A 285 30.10 -23.28 -12.58
CA PRO A 285 28.85 -23.12 -13.31
C PRO A 285 29.13 -23.37 -14.79
N ILE A 286 28.40 -24.30 -15.39
CA ILE A 286 28.30 -24.37 -16.85
C ILE A 286 27.43 -23.18 -17.27
N GLU A 287 27.78 -22.47 -18.36
CA GLU A 287 27.15 -21.20 -18.78
C GLU A 287 25.60 -21.25 -18.82
N TRP A 288 25.02 -22.43 -19.03
CA TRP A 288 23.58 -22.63 -19.12
C TRP A 288 22.84 -22.49 -17.77
N GLU A 289 23.45 -22.84 -16.63
CA GLU A 289 22.83 -22.75 -15.29
C GLU A 289 22.70 -21.29 -14.84
N ILE A 290 23.71 -20.47 -15.13
CA ILE A 290 23.66 -19.01 -14.96
C ILE A 290 22.56 -18.44 -15.86
N PHE A 291 22.40 -18.96 -17.08
CA PHE A 291 21.39 -18.52 -18.03
C PHE A 291 19.94 -18.79 -17.56
N LEU A 292 19.67 -19.89 -16.85
CA LEU A 292 18.32 -20.27 -16.43
C LEU A 292 17.79 -19.40 -15.28
N ILE A 293 18.67 -19.07 -14.32
CA ILE A 293 18.40 -18.08 -13.27
C ILE A 293 18.22 -16.68 -13.91
N THR A 294 18.97 -16.39 -14.97
CA THR A 294 18.97 -15.06 -15.59
C THR A 294 17.76 -14.79 -16.49
N ASN A 295 17.34 -15.74 -17.32
CA ASN A 295 16.28 -15.51 -18.31
C ASN A 295 14.86 -15.72 -17.80
N ARG A 296 14.64 -16.58 -16.79
CA ARG A 296 13.29 -16.83 -16.25
C ARG A 296 12.98 -16.04 -14.99
N VAL A 297 13.98 -15.78 -14.14
CA VAL A 297 13.71 -15.30 -12.77
C VAL A 297 13.92 -13.80 -12.62
N LEU A 298 14.76 -13.10 -13.41
CA LEU A 298 15.24 -11.75 -13.06
C LEU A 298 14.16 -10.67 -12.81
N ILE A 299 12.98 -10.79 -13.41
CA ILE A 299 11.93 -9.79 -13.25
C ILE A 299 11.38 -9.78 -11.80
N GLU A 300 11.21 -10.94 -11.17
CA GLU A 300 10.64 -11.03 -9.82
C GLU A 300 11.56 -10.48 -8.72
N PRO A 301 12.86 -10.85 -8.63
CA PRO A 301 13.81 -10.25 -7.70
C PRO A 301 13.91 -8.73 -7.88
N MET A 302 13.85 -8.23 -9.12
CA MET A 302 13.88 -6.77 -9.37
C MET A 302 12.60 -6.09 -8.87
N LEU A 303 11.43 -6.73 -8.96
CA LEU A 303 10.20 -6.23 -8.32
C LEU A 303 10.32 -6.24 -6.80
N TYR A 304 10.88 -7.31 -6.21
CA TYR A 304 11.10 -7.38 -4.77
C TYR A 304 12.02 -6.23 -4.30
N LEU A 305 13.09 -5.98 -5.06
CA LEU A 305 14.06 -4.91 -4.81
C LEU A 305 13.46 -3.52 -5.03
N ALA A 306 12.61 -3.33 -6.04
CA ALA A 306 11.91 -2.08 -6.28
C ALA A 306 10.90 -1.76 -5.17
N CYS A 307 10.19 -2.78 -4.68
CA CYS A 307 9.10 -2.58 -3.73
C CYS A 307 9.56 -2.42 -2.27
N THR A 308 10.65 -3.10 -1.89
CA THR A 308 11.10 -3.17 -0.50
C THR A 308 11.45 -1.80 0.12
N PRO A 309 12.24 -0.92 -0.53
CA PRO A 309 12.64 0.36 0.06
C PRO A 309 11.46 1.27 0.38
N TYR A 310 10.49 1.39 -0.54
CA TYR A 310 9.34 2.26 -0.31
C TYR A 310 8.41 1.67 0.77
N ALA A 311 8.20 0.35 0.77
CA ALA A 311 7.36 -0.30 1.76
C ALA A 311 7.93 -0.10 3.18
N LEU A 312 9.24 -0.30 3.35
CA LEU A 312 9.94 -0.06 4.62
C LEU A 312 9.89 1.42 5.04
N ALA A 313 10.23 2.33 4.12
CA ALA A 313 10.26 3.76 4.44
C ALA A 313 8.87 4.29 4.82
N TYR A 314 7.83 3.85 4.10
CA TYR A 314 6.45 4.18 4.39
C TYR A 314 6.02 3.63 5.75
N THR A 315 6.20 2.31 6.00
CA THR A 315 5.73 1.66 7.24
C THR A 315 6.42 2.18 8.49
N ILE A 316 7.75 2.35 8.47
CA ILE A 316 8.52 2.92 9.59
C ILE A 316 8.07 4.34 9.87
N ARG A 317 7.89 5.16 8.84
CA ARG A 317 7.41 6.54 9.03
C ARG A 317 5.98 6.55 9.54
N ALA A 318 5.07 5.79 8.93
CA ALA A 318 3.68 5.70 9.33
C ALA A 318 3.54 5.27 10.79
N ALA A 319 4.30 4.27 11.23
CA ALA A 319 4.27 3.79 12.61
C ALA A 319 4.76 4.82 13.64
N ARG A 320 5.71 5.70 13.26
CA ARG A 320 6.19 6.78 14.13
C ARG A 320 5.17 7.91 14.35
N PHE A 321 4.31 8.15 13.37
CA PHE A 321 3.29 9.20 13.42
C PHE A 321 1.89 8.63 13.65
N ALA A 322 1.77 7.32 13.88
CA ALA A 322 0.52 6.71 14.25
C ALA A 322 0.08 7.32 15.59
N PRO A 323 -1.15 7.86 15.70
CA PRO A 323 -1.68 8.27 16.98
C PRO A 323 -1.57 7.07 17.92
N THR A 324 -0.84 7.22 19.02
CA THR A 324 -0.93 6.27 20.13
C THR A 324 -2.41 6.17 20.45
N ALA A 325 -3.00 5.00 20.18
CA ALA A 325 -4.37 4.74 20.58
C ALA A 325 -4.47 5.17 22.04
N PRO A 326 -5.43 6.04 22.41
CA PRO A 326 -5.60 6.38 23.81
C PRO A 326 -5.79 5.04 24.51
N VAL A 327 -4.80 4.67 25.33
CA VAL A 327 -4.97 3.60 26.30
C VAL A 327 -6.21 4.03 27.04
N ALA A 328 -7.30 3.27 26.87
CA ALA A 328 -8.50 3.41 27.64
C ALA A 328 -8.11 3.07 29.08
N LEU A 329 -7.46 4.02 29.74
CA LEU A 329 -7.25 4.01 31.17
C LEU A 329 -8.64 4.23 31.76
N VAL A 330 -9.10 3.20 32.46
CA VAL A 330 -10.10 3.28 33.52
C VAL A 330 -11.50 3.51 32.95
N GLN A 331 -12.20 2.43 32.57
CA GLN A 331 -13.05 1.69 33.51
C GLN A 331 -13.85 2.69 34.35
N THR A 332 -15.04 3.06 33.88
CA THR A 332 -16.06 3.75 34.68
C THR A 332 -16.19 3.02 36.01
N ARG A 333 -15.53 3.55 37.04
CA ARG A 333 -15.81 3.22 38.43
C ARG A 333 -17.21 3.75 38.67
N SER A 334 -18.18 2.84 38.58
CA SER A 334 -19.54 3.05 39.04
C SER A 334 -19.55 3.11 40.57
N ASP A 335 -18.98 4.18 41.14
CA ASP A 335 -19.07 4.49 42.57
C ASP A 335 -19.48 5.95 42.71
N THR A 336 -20.76 6.23 42.46
CA THR A 336 -21.55 7.11 43.33
C THR A 336 -23.01 6.75 43.11
N GLY A 337 -23.51 5.88 44.00
CA GLY A 337 -24.91 5.51 44.06
C GLY A 337 -25.80 6.75 44.23
N TRP A 338 -26.64 6.98 43.23
CA TRP A 338 -27.87 7.74 43.41
C TRP A 338 -29.01 6.73 43.41
N THR A 339 -29.32 6.21 44.61
CA THR A 339 -30.63 5.63 44.87
C THR A 339 -31.64 6.76 44.79
N TYR A 340 -32.43 6.81 43.72
CA TYR A 340 -33.63 7.65 43.68
C TYR A 340 -34.56 7.19 44.81
N LYS A 341 -34.57 7.96 45.89
CA LYS A 341 -35.51 7.80 46.99
C LYS A 341 -36.88 8.22 46.45
N ALA A 342 -37.81 7.27 46.38
CA ALA A 342 -39.21 7.57 46.08
C ALA A 342 -39.75 8.52 47.16
N SER A 343 -39.81 9.81 46.83
CA SER A 343 -40.43 10.84 47.65
C SER A 343 -41.93 10.64 47.64
N GLY A 344 -42.40 9.80 48.57
CA GLY A 344 -43.78 9.64 48.94
C GLY A 344 -44.42 10.96 49.36
N LYS A 345 -45.73 11.02 49.09
CA LYS A 345 -46.65 12.14 49.31
C LYS A 345 -46.62 12.71 50.75
N PRO A 346 -46.96 14.00 50.92
CA PRO A 346 -47.00 14.66 52.22
C PRO A 346 -48.20 14.17 53.04
N HIS A 347 -47.94 13.57 54.22
CA HIS A 347 -48.98 13.40 55.24
C HIS A 347 -49.06 14.65 56.12
N ARG A 348 -50.22 15.31 55.98
CA ARG A 348 -50.75 16.38 56.82
C ARG A 348 -51.07 15.82 58.21
N GLY A 349 -50.48 16.37 59.27
CA GLY A 349 -50.70 15.91 60.65
C GLY A 349 -50.40 16.96 61.71
N THR A 350 -51.44 17.73 62.05
CA THR A 350 -51.83 18.23 63.38
C THR A 350 -50.77 18.75 64.38
N ARG A 351 -50.76 20.08 64.47
CA ARG A 351 -50.78 20.93 65.68
C ARG A 351 -51.19 20.18 66.97
N SER A 352 -50.34 20.21 67.99
CA SER A 352 -50.77 20.24 69.39
C SER A 352 -49.80 21.09 70.20
N ALA A 353 -50.39 21.82 71.13
CA ALA A 353 -49.80 22.86 71.96
C ALA A 353 -49.47 22.33 73.36
N ASN A 354 -48.72 23.18 74.08
CA ASN A 354 -48.67 23.32 75.54
C ASN A 354 -47.86 22.29 76.35
N GLY A 355 -47.12 22.86 77.30
CA GLY A 355 -46.37 22.20 78.35
C GLY A 355 -45.18 23.06 78.74
#